data_AF-A0A344WB63-F1
#
_entry.id   AF-A0A344WB63-F1
#
_cell.length_a   1.000
_cell.length_b   1.000
_cell.length_c   1.000
_cell.angle_alpha   90.00
_cell.angle_beta   90.00
_cell.angle_gamma   90.00
#
_symmetry.space_group_name_H-M   'P 1'
#
loop_
_entity.id
_entity.type
_entity.pdbx_description
1 polymer ?
#
loop_
_entity_poly.entity_id
_entity_poly.type
_entity_poly.pdbx_seq_one_letter_code
_entity_poly.pdbx_strand_id
1 'polypeptide(L)'
;MHNFTPISALIGGIIIGLSVVFYFYTTGRLAGISGIFENAITKSSNRISNVYFLLGLVIGPLIYYNIILPSEDIAFTITHSYGLIISGGLLVGLGTRLSKGCTSGHGICGIGRLSLNSMLATVIFVAAGMLTVTILQQYGIHL
;
A
#
# COMPACT_ATOMS: atom_id res chain seq x y z
N MET A 1 6.22 -9.77 -21.99
CA MET A 1 5.77 -11.14 -21.69
C MET A 1 5.00 -11.09 -20.37
N HIS A 2 3.69 -11.33 -20.37
CA HIS A 2 2.93 -11.43 -19.12
C HIS A 2 3.25 -12.80 -18.50
N ASN A 3 4.22 -12.83 -17.59
CA ASN A 3 4.50 -14.02 -16.80
C ASN A 3 3.37 -14.15 -15.76
N PHE A 4 2.37 -14.97 -16.08
CA PHE A 4 1.36 -15.37 -15.11
C PHE A 4 2.06 -16.19 -14.01
N THR A 5 2.19 -15.62 -12.82
CA THR A 5 2.93 -16.21 -11.68
C THR A 5 1.98 -16.57 -10.53
N PRO A 6 1.09 -17.56 -10.72
CA PRO A 6 0.00 -17.85 -9.78
C PRO A 6 0.53 -18.31 -8.42
N ILE A 7 1.62 -19.07 -8.40
CA ILE A 7 2.21 -19.63 -7.17
C ILE A 7 2.80 -18.51 -6.30
N SER A 8 3.59 -17.60 -6.88
CA SER A 8 4.17 -16.50 -6.10
C SER A 8 3.11 -15.51 -5.62
N ALA A 9 2.11 -15.21 -6.45
CA ALA A 9 0.98 -14.37 -6.07
C ALA A 9 0.17 -14.98 -4.91
N LEU A 10 -0.07 -16.30 -4.94
CA LEU A 10 -0.76 -17.02 -3.86
C LEU A 10 0.05 -16.98 -2.56
N ILE A 11 1.34 -17.29 -2.62
CA ILE A 11 2.23 -17.27 -1.44
C ILE A 11 2.29 -15.86 -0.84
N GLY A 12 2.46 -14.82 -1.67
CA GLY A 12 2.44 -13.43 -1.22
C GLY A 12 1.11 -13.05 -0.56
N GLY A 13 -0.01 -13.46 -1.16
CA GLY A 13 -1.34 -13.25 -0.60
C GLY A 13 -1.54 -13.90 0.78
N ILE A 14 -1.08 -15.15 0.94
CA ILE A 14 -1.13 -15.87 2.23
C ILE A 14 -0.30 -15.14 3.28
N ILE A 15 0.92 -14.71 2.95
CA ILE A 15 1.82 -14.01 3.87
C ILE A 15 1.21 -12.68 4.32
N ILE A 16 0.66 -11.89 3.39
CA ILE A 16 0.01 -10.62 3.71
C ILE A 16 -1.22 -10.86 4.59
N GLY A 17 -2.08 -11.82 4.22
CA GLY A 17 -3.28 -12.17 4.98
C GLY A 17 -2.97 -12.60 6.42
N LEU A 18 -2.00 -13.50 6.60
CA LEU A 18 -1.57 -13.98 7.91
C LEU A 18 -0.99 -12.84 8.76
N SER A 19 -0.21 -11.94 8.14
CA SER A 19 0.35 -10.75 8.79
C SER A 19 -0.75 -9.80 9.29
N VAL A 20 -1.80 -9.58 8.50
CA VAL A 20 -2.95 -8.75 8.88
C VAL A 20 -3.76 -9.38 10.02
N VAL A 21 -3.99 -10.70 9.98
CA VAL A 21 -4.67 -11.43 11.05
C VAL A 21 -3.87 -11.37 12.36
N PHE A 22 -2.54 -11.55 12.29
CA PHE A 22 -1.67 -11.44 13.45
C PHE A 22 -1.68 -10.02 14.05
N TYR A 23 -1.63 -8.98 13.20
CA TYR A 23 -1.76 -7.60 13.65
C TYR A 23 -3.12 -7.33 14.31
N PHE A 24 -4.20 -7.86 13.74
CA PHE A 24 -5.55 -7.77 14.31
C PHE A 24 -5.65 -8.46 15.67
N TYR A 25 -5.06 -9.65 15.81
CA TYR A 25 -5.07 -10.39 17.07
C TYR A 25 -4.31 -9.67 18.19
N THR A 26 -3.16 -9.06 17.87
CA THR A 26 -2.31 -8.39 18.86
C THR A 26 -2.79 -6.98 19.24
N THR A 27 -3.37 -6.23 18.29
CA THR A 27 -3.78 -4.83 18.51
C THR A 27 -5.29 -4.63 18.66
N GLY A 28 -6.10 -5.63 18.32
CA GLY A 28 -7.56 -5.55 18.25
C GLY A 28 -8.08 -4.67 17.11
N ARG A 29 -7.21 -4.26 16.17
CA ARG A 29 -7.51 -3.27 15.12
C ARG A 29 -7.18 -3.83 13.74
N LEU A 30 -7.98 -3.41 12.77
CA LEU A 30 -7.76 -3.76 11.37
C LEU A 30 -6.56 -2.98 10.82
N ALA A 31 -5.74 -3.65 10.01
CA ALA A 31 -4.58 -3.03 9.39
C ALA A 31 -5.01 -2.04 8.30
N GLY A 32 -4.65 -0.77 8.48
CA GLY A 32 -4.84 0.28 7.48
C GLY A 32 -3.70 1.30 7.57
N ILE A 33 -2.84 1.33 6.57
CA ILE A 33 -1.55 2.05 6.64
C ILE A 33 -1.74 3.55 6.93
N SER A 34 -2.66 4.24 6.24
CA SER A 34 -2.92 5.67 6.50
C SER A 34 -3.38 5.94 7.94
N GLY A 35 -4.21 5.07 8.51
CA GLY A 35 -4.67 5.20 9.89
C GLY A 35 -3.58 4.87 10.91
N ILE A 36 -2.74 3.87 10.63
CA ILE A 36 -1.58 3.53 11.45
C ILE A 36 -0.58 4.69 11.45
N PHE A 37 -0.32 5.29 10.29
CA PHE A 37 0.54 6.46 10.14
C PHE A 37 0.02 7.69 10.88
N GLU A 38 -1.27 8.01 10.73
CA GLU A 38 -1.91 9.09 11.47
C GLU A 38 -1.82 8.87 12.98
N ASN A 39 -2.15 7.66 13.47
CA ASN A 39 -2.09 7.35 14.89
C ASN A 39 -0.66 7.35 15.45
N ALA A 40 0.34 7.04 14.61
CA ALA A 40 1.75 7.14 14.99
C ALA A 40 2.20 8.59 15.23
N ILE A 41 1.63 9.55 14.48
CA ILE A 41 1.94 10.99 14.57
C ILE A 41 1.10 11.66 15.67
N THR A 42 -0.22 11.46 15.65
CA THR A 42 -1.20 12.20 16.47
C THR A 42 -1.30 11.72 17.93
N LYS A 43 -0.49 10.73 18.36
CA LYS A 43 -0.45 10.16 19.73
C LYS A 43 -1.70 9.39 20.21
N SER A 44 -2.68 9.11 19.35
CA SER A 44 -3.90 8.38 19.74
C SER A 44 -3.69 6.86 19.75
N SER A 45 -3.58 6.28 20.96
CA SER A 45 -3.67 4.85 21.32
C SER A 45 -2.84 3.82 20.52
N ASN A 46 -2.04 2.99 21.21
CA ASN A 46 -1.17 1.93 20.64
C ASN A 46 -0.04 2.47 19.72
N ARG A 47 0.50 3.66 20.02
CA ARG A 47 1.58 4.31 19.24
C ARG A 47 2.78 3.40 19.02
N ILE A 48 3.18 2.65 20.04
CA ILE A 48 4.34 1.74 19.98
C ILE A 48 4.12 0.66 18.89
N SER A 49 2.97 -0.02 18.91
CA SER A 49 2.62 -1.03 17.90
C SER A 49 2.54 -0.45 16.48
N ASN A 50 2.04 0.79 16.34
CA ASN A 50 1.98 1.47 15.05
C ASN A 50 3.37 1.79 14.50
N VAL A 51 4.27 2.28 15.36
CA VAL A 51 5.66 2.56 14.98
C VAL A 51 6.37 1.27 14.59
N TYR A 52 6.22 0.19 15.35
CA TYR A 52 6.82 -1.10 14.99
C TYR A 52 6.30 -1.63 13.65
N PHE A 53 5.00 -1.49 13.38
CA PHE A 53 4.43 -1.88 12.08
C PHE A 53 5.04 -1.06 10.93
N LEU A 54 5.16 0.26 11.09
CA LEU A 54 5.75 1.14 10.08
C LEU A 54 7.25 0.85 9.87
N LEU A 55 7.98 0.60 10.94
CA LEU A 55 9.39 0.19 10.85
C LEU A 55 9.52 -1.14 10.11
N GLY A 56 8.68 -2.13 10.41
CA GLY A 56 8.66 -3.40 9.68
C GLY A 56 8.36 -3.23 8.19
N LEU A 57 7.46 -2.32 7.83
CA LEU A 57 7.12 -2.01 6.43
C LEU A 57 8.31 -1.44 5.65
N VAL A 58 9.18 -0.66 6.31
CA VAL A 58 10.39 -0.08 5.70
C VAL A 58 11.55 -1.09 5.70
N ILE A 59 11.78 -1.73 6.84
CA ILE A 59 12.92 -2.64 7.06
C ILE A 59 12.76 -3.94 6.25
N GLY A 60 11.54 -4.47 6.11
CA GLY A 60 11.30 -5.73 5.40
C GLY A 60 11.83 -5.74 3.95
N PRO A 61 11.41 -4.79 3.09
CA PRO A 61 11.94 -4.66 1.74
C PRO A 61 13.45 -4.38 1.69
N LEU A 62 13.98 -3.57 2.63
CA LEU A 62 15.41 -3.30 2.73
C LEU A 62 16.23 -4.57 3.00
N ILE A 63 15.80 -5.39 3.95
CA ILE A 63 16.44 -6.67 4.27
C ILE A 63 16.36 -7.62 3.07
N TYR A 64 15.18 -7.72 2.44
CA TYR A 64 14.98 -8.57 1.28
C TYR A 64 15.93 -8.22 0.14
N TYR A 65 16.05 -6.93 -0.17
CA TYR A 65 16.96 -6.44 -1.20
C TYR A 65 18.44 -6.73 -0.87
N ASN A 66 18.90 -6.37 0.34
CA ASN A 66 20.32 -6.49 0.67
C ASN A 66 20.80 -7.93 0.87
N ILE A 67 19.93 -8.85 1.29
CA ILE A 67 20.32 -10.23 1.64
C ILE A 67 19.98 -11.23 0.54
N ILE A 68 18.82 -11.09 -0.11
CA ILE A 68 18.26 -12.15 -0.98
C ILE A 68 18.47 -11.81 -2.47
N LEU A 69 18.38 -10.52 -2.85
CA LEU A 69 18.59 -10.04 -4.22
C LEU A 69 19.73 -8.98 -4.31
N PRO A 70 20.96 -9.25 -3.83
CA PRO A 70 22.03 -8.25 -3.83
C PRO A 70 22.54 -7.85 -5.24
N SER A 71 22.14 -8.56 -6.29
CA SER A 71 22.65 -8.41 -7.66
C SER A 71 21.57 -8.28 -8.73
N GLU A 72 20.31 -8.04 -8.33
CA GLU A 72 19.20 -7.82 -9.26
C GLU A 72 18.85 -6.33 -9.29
N ASP A 73 18.78 -5.78 -10.51
CA ASP A 73 18.38 -4.38 -10.69
C ASP A 73 16.92 -4.19 -10.30
N ILE A 74 16.65 -3.06 -9.66
CA ILE A 74 15.32 -2.66 -9.25
C ILE A 74 14.46 -2.47 -10.51
N ALA A 75 13.45 -3.32 -10.69
CA ALA A 75 12.60 -3.34 -11.89
C ALA A 75 11.66 -2.11 -12.06
N PHE A 76 11.87 -1.03 -11.28
CA PHE A 76 11.10 0.20 -11.39
C PHE A 76 12.01 1.39 -11.69
N THR A 77 11.70 2.10 -12.76
CA THR A 77 12.23 3.44 -13.02
C THR A 77 11.43 4.43 -12.20
N ILE A 78 12.11 5.33 -11.48
CA ILE A 78 11.45 6.43 -10.76
C ILE A 78 11.58 7.68 -11.61
N THR A 79 10.46 8.36 -11.85
CA THR A 79 10.46 9.69 -12.46
C THR A 79 11.31 10.67 -11.65
N HIS A 80 12.22 11.40 -12.29
CA HIS A 80 13.06 12.43 -11.63
C HIS A 80 12.31 13.70 -11.23
N SER A 81 11.01 13.81 -11.53
CA SER A 81 10.21 15.00 -11.24
C SER A 81 9.70 14.98 -9.79
N TYR A 82 10.42 15.66 -8.90
CA TYR A 82 9.98 15.88 -7.52
C TYR A 82 8.60 16.55 -7.43
N GLY A 83 8.26 17.41 -8.40
CA GLY A 83 6.94 18.07 -8.44
C GLY A 83 5.79 17.08 -8.59
N LEU A 84 5.94 16.05 -9.44
CA LEU A 84 4.95 14.99 -9.61
C LEU A 84 4.86 14.10 -8.37
N ILE A 85 5.99 13.76 -7.75
CA ILE A 85 6.03 12.93 -6.54
C ILE A 85 5.32 13.63 -5.37
N ILE A 86 5.65 14.90 -5.13
CA ILE A 86 5.09 15.68 -4.01
C ILE A 86 3.59 15.92 -4.23
N SER A 87 3.19 16.35 -5.42
CA SER A 87 1.77 16.59 -5.73
C SER A 87 0.96 15.30 -5.70
N GLY A 88 1.47 14.21 -6.26
CA GLY A 88 0.85 12.89 -6.20
C GLY A 88 0.68 12.39 -4.76
N GLY A 89 1.72 12.52 -3.92
CA GLY A 89 1.66 12.16 -2.51
C GLY A 89 0.61 12.97 -1.73
N LEU A 90 0.52 14.29 -1.97
CA LEU A 90 -0.50 15.14 -1.36
C LEU A 90 -1.92 14.75 -1.79
N LEU A 91 -2.14 14.52 -3.08
CA LEU A 91 -3.44 14.10 -3.61
C LEU A 91 -3.87 12.74 -3.03
N VAL A 92 -2.96 11.78 -2.94
CA VAL A 92 -3.22 10.47 -2.30
C VAL A 92 -3.51 10.66 -0.81
N GLY A 93 -2.74 11.49 -0.11
CA GLY A 93 -2.97 11.80 1.31
C GLY A 93 -4.38 12.36 1.56
N LEU A 94 -4.77 13.39 0.80
CA LEU A 94 -6.12 13.98 0.87
C LEU A 94 -7.20 12.96 0.50
N GLY A 95 -7.00 12.19 -0.57
CA GLY A 95 -7.95 11.17 -1.03
C GLY A 95 -8.20 10.08 0.00
N THR A 96 -7.14 9.56 0.64
CA THR A 96 -7.28 8.53 1.68
C THR A 96 -8.01 9.05 2.93
N ARG A 97 -7.84 10.34 3.26
CA ARG A 97 -8.60 10.97 4.34
C ARG A 97 -10.09 11.11 4.00
N LEU A 98 -10.40 11.54 2.78
CA LEU A 98 -11.79 11.68 2.29
C LEU A 98 -12.51 10.32 2.24
N SER A 99 -11.80 9.26 1.83
CA SER A 99 -12.33 7.89 1.81
C SER A 99 -12.40 7.23 3.20
N LYS A 100 -11.91 7.89 4.26
CA LYS A 100 -11.75 7.31 5.61
C LYS A 100 -10.96 5.99 5.60
N GLY A 101 -10.01 5.84 4.67
CA GLY A 101 -9.29 4.61 4.44
C GLY A 101 -8.35 4.69 3.25
N CYS A 102 -7.45 3.72 3.16
CA CYS A 102 -6.52 3.55 2.05
C CYS A 102 -6.76 2.23 1.33
N THR A 103 -6.02 1.99 0.26
CA THR A 103 -6.07 0.74 -0.52
C THR A 103 -5.78 -0.49 0.31
N SER A 104 -4.87 -0.44 1.28
CA SER A 104 -4.63 -1.57 2.20
C SER A 104 -5.82 -1.83 3.12
N GLY A 105 -6.44 -0.77 3.66
CA GLY A 105 -7.61 -0.89 4.54
C GLY A 105 -8.88 -1.37 3.82
N HIS A 106 -9.21 -0.77 2.68
CA HIS A 106 -10.38 -1.17 1.89
C HIS A 106 -10.14 -2.44 1.08
N GLY A 107 -8.98 -2.58 0.46
CA GLY A 107 -8.64 -3.72 -0.39
C GLY A 107 -8.35 -4.98 0.40
N ILE A 108 -7.47 -4.94 1.39
CA ILE A 108 -7.08 -6.15 2.13
C ILE A 108 -8.13 -6.46 3.21
N CYS A 109 -8.32 -5.56 4.17
CA CYS A 109 -9.22 -5.78 5.31
C CYS A 109 -10.71 -5.61 4.96
N GLY A 110 -11.05 -4.73 4.01
CA GLY A 110 -12.43 -4.39 3.66
C GLY A 110 -13.11 -5.43 2.78
N ILE A 111 -12.42 -5.86 1.71
CA ILE A 111 -12.90 -6.94 0.83
C ILE A 111 -12.94 -8.28 1.59
N GLY A 112 -11.94 -8.56 2.44
CA GLY A 112 -11.93 -9.76 3.28
C GLY A 112 -13.11 -9.87 4.25
N ARG A 113 -13.78 -8.74 4.57
CA ARG A 113 -15.00 -8.68 5.38
C ARG A 113 -16.28 -8.55 4.55
N LEU A 114 -16.20 -8.73 3.23
CA LEU A 114 -17.32 -8.62 2.28
C LEU A 114 -18.06 -7.27 2.37
N SER A 115 -17.33 -6.18 2.64
CA SER A 115 -17.92 -4.84 2.70
C SER A 115 -18.10 -4.27 1.29
N LEU A 116 -19.36 -4.08 0.88
CA LEU A 116 -19.71 -3.45 -0.41
C LEU A 116 -19.07 -2.08 -0.59
N ASN A 117 -19.10 -1.24 0.44
CA ASN A 117 -18.46 0.09 0.41
C ASN A 117 -16.96 0.00 0.15
N SER A 118 -16.29 -1.02 0.70
CA SER A 118 -14.85 -1.21 0.49
C SER A 118 -14.52 -1.78 -0.89
N MET A 119 -15.39 -2.64 -1.43
CA MET A 119 -15.27 -3.10 -2.81
C MET A 119 -15.39 -1.93 -3.79
N LEU A 120 -16.42 -1.09 -3.64
CA LEU A 120 -16.61 0.10 -4.46
C LEU A 120 -15.44 1.08 -4.36
N ALA A 121 -14.97 1.38 -3.14
CA ALA A 121 -13.81 2.25 -2.93
C ALA A 121 -12.56 1.69 -3.63
N THR A 122 -12.32 0.37 -3.54
CA THR A 122 -11.17 -0.27 -4.19
C THR A 122 -11.25 -0.19 -5.71
N VAL A 123 -12.42 -0.44 -6.30
CA VAL A 123 -12.63 -0.29 -7.75
C VAL A 123 -12.34 1.14 -8.19
N ILE A 124 -12.83 2.13 -7.46
CA ILE A 124 -12.59 3.55 -7.78
C ILE A 124 -11.10 3.90 -7.68
N PHE A 125 -10.38 3.44 -6.65
CA PHE A 125 -8.94 3.68 -6.53
C PHE A 125 -8.16 3.09 -7.70
N VAL A 126 -8.47 1.85 -8.07
CA VAL A 126 -7.80 1.16 -9.19
C VAL A 126 -8.12 1.86 -10.51
N ALA A 127 -9.40 2.20 -10.76
CA ALA A 127 -9.82 2.91 -11.96
C ALA A 127 -9.15 4.28 -12.08
N ALA A 128 -9.11 5.06 -10.99
CA ALA A 128 -8.45 6.37 -10.98
C ALA A 128 -6.94 6.25 -11.24
N GLY A 129 -6.28 5.22 -10.69
CA GLY A 129 -4.87 4.93 -10.96
C GLY A 129 -4.62 4.60 -12.43
N MET A 130 -5.44 3.71 -13.02
CA MET A 130 -5.37 3.38 -14.45
C MET A 130 -5.57 4.61 -15.34
N LEU A 131 -6.57 5.44 -15.04
CA LEU A 131 -6.82 6.68 -15.76
C LEU A 131 -5.65 7.66 -15.63
N THR A 132 -5.10 7.82 -14.43
CA THR A 132 -3.96 8.73 -14.21
C THR A 132 -2.74 8.30 -15.01
N VAL A 133 -2.39 7.00 -14.97
CA VAL A 133 -1.24 6.47 -15.73
C VAL A 133 -1.46 6.63 -17.24
N THR A 134 -2.64 6.27 -17.75
CA THR A 134 -2.95 6.38 -19.18
C THR A 134 -2.90 7.83 -19.67
N ILE A 135 -3.42 8.78 -18.90
CA ILE A 135 -3.36 10.21 -19.21
C ILE A 135 -1.91 10.70 -19.19
N LEU A 136 -1.14 10.40 -18.13
CA LEU A 136 0.26 10.87 -18.03
C LEU A 136 1.13 10.33 -19.19
N GLN A 137 0.95 9.06 -19.54
CA GLN A 137 1.66 8.45 -20.66
C GLN A 137 1.29 9.08 -22.01
N GLN A 138 0.02 9.51 -22.21
CA GLN A 138 -0.37 10.24 -23.43
C GLN A 138 0.34 11.59 -23.58
N TYR A 139 0.67 12.25 -22.47
CA TYR A 139 1.46 13.50 -22.47
C TYR A 139 2.97 13.27 -22.51
N GLY A 140 3.43 12.04 -22.75
CA GLY A 140 4.86 11.69 -22.83
C GLY A 140 5.57 11.64 -21.48
N ILE A 141 4.82 11.67 -20.37
CA ILE A 141 5.37 11.50 -19.03
C ILE A 141 5.42 9.99 -18.75
N HIS A 142 6.55 9.38 -19.06
CA HIS A 142 6.82 7.98 -18.71
C HIS A 142 7.26 7.92 -17.24
N LEU A 143 6.43 7.27 -16.43
CA LEU A 143 6.64 7.06 -15.00
C LEU A 143 7.78 6.08 -14.74
#